data_AF-A0A957I960-F1
#
_entry.id   AF-A0A957I960-F1
#
_cell.length_a   1.000
_cell.length_b   1.000
_cell.length_c   1.000
_cell.angle_alpha   90.00
_cell.angle_beta   90.00
_cell.angle_gamma   90.00
#
_symmetry.space_group_name_H-M   'P 1'
#
loop_
_entity.id
_entity.type
_entity.pdbx_description
1 polymer ?
#
loop_
_entity_poly.entity_id
_entity_poly.type
_entity_poly.pdbx_seq_one_letter_code
_entity_poly.pdbx_strand_id
1 'polypeptide(L)'
;MASPSRHSNKAALRGEPGYVWRSGQARRLQMIQEWVDLKDARILDNGCGLGTYLDAFAPFTPHRFGLELELDRAQKALAVAPGIVQAMGETLPFASSSFDFVFSNEVIEHVEDDRLALAEMVRVTRPNGRILIFCPNRWYP
;
A
#
# COMPACT_ATOMS: atom_id res chain seq x y z
N MET A 1 11.05 -16.05 30.04
CA MET A 1 11.16 -14.85 29.18
C MET A 1 10.03 -14.91 28.18
N ALA A 2 9.03 -14.03 28.29
CA ALA A 2 7.89 -14.02 27.39
C ALA A 2 8.37 -13.64 25.98
N SER A 3 7.99 -14.44 24.98
CA SER A 3 8.17 -14.10 23.57
C SER A 3 7.50 -12.75 23.31
N PRO A 4 8.18 -11.74 22.74
CA PRO A 4 7.53 -10.47 22.44
C PRO A 4 6.43 -10.76 21.41
N SER A 5 5.19 -10.38 21.74
CA SER A 5 4.05 -10.56 20.85
C SER A 5 4.38 -9.90 19.51
N ARG A 6 4.42 -10.69 18.44
CA ARG A 6 4.65 -10.22 17.06
C ARG A 6 3.53 -9.31 16.54
N HIS A 7 2.47 -9.14 17.32
CA HIS A 7 1.22 -8.50 16.93
C HIS A 7 1.07 -7.16 17.62
N SER A 8 0.63 -6.16 16.85
CA SER A 8 0.28 -4.86 17.42
C SER A 8 -1.04 -4.99 18.19
N ASN A 9 -1.17 -4.35 19.35
CA ASN A 9 -2.45 -4.26 20.07
C ASN A 9 -3.57 -3.60 19.24
N LYS A 10 -3.24 -3.02 18.08
CA LYS A 10 -4.18 -2.38 17.16
C LYS A 10 -4.45 -3.19 15.89
N ALA A 11 -3.94 -4.42 15.80
CA ALA A 11 -4.10 -5.34 14.67
C ALA A 11 -5.55 -5.48 14.19
N ALA A 12 -6.50 -5.62 15.13
CA ALA A 12 -7.91 -5.78 14.82
C ALA A 12 -8.54 -4.52 14.17
N LEU A 13 -7.98 -3.34 14.43
CA LEU A 13 -8.49 -2.06 13.91
C LEU A 13 -7.81 -1.63 12.61
N ARG A 14 -6.55 -2.02 12.41
CA ARG A 14 -5.66 -1.47 11.36
C ARG A 14 -5.05 -2.52 10.43
N GLY A 15 -5.47 -3.78 10.57
CA GLY A 15 -4.86 -4.90 9.87
C GLY A 15 -3.46 -5.27 10.38
N GLU A 16 -3.00 -6.45 9.96
CA GLU A 16 -1.63 -6.92 10.18
C GLU A 16 -0.90 -7.00 8.84
N PRO A 17 0.33 -6.47 8.75
CA PRO A 17 1.09 -6.53 7.52
C PRO A 17 1.48 -7.96 7.20
N GLY A 18 1.57 -8.27 5.91
CA GLY A 18 2.18 -9.51 5.45
C GLY A 18 3.67 -9.53 5.77
N TYR A 19 4.11 -10.44 6.62
CA TYR A 19 5.54 -10.58 6.96
C TYR A 19 6.30 -11.52 6.01
N VAL A 20 5.58 -12.28 5.18
CA VAL A 20 6.15 -13.34 4.33
C VAL A 20 5.52 -13.29 2.95
N TRP A 21 6.35 -13.26 1.92
CA TRP A 21 5.91 -13.43 0.54
C TRP A 21 5.55 -14.90 0.28
N ARG A 22 4.32 -15.16 -0.16
CA ARG A 22 3.80 -16.50 -0.47
C ARG A 22 3.12 -16.49 -1.85
N SER A 23 2.59 -17.64 -2.24
CA SER A 23 1.87 -17.82 -3.51
C SER A 23 0.72 -16.82 -3.71
N GLY A 24 0.04 -16.39 -2.63
CA GLY A 24 -1.02 -15.39 -2.70
C GLY A 24 -0.53 -14.02 -3.17
N GLN A 25 0.58 -13.54 -2.62
CA GLN A 25 1.22 -12.27 -3.01
C GLN A 25 1.79 -12.35 -4.42
N ALA A 26 2.41 -13.49 -4.78
CA ALA A 26 2.87 -13.74 -6.14
C ALA A 26 1.74 -13.67 -7.17
N ARG A 27 0.58 -14.26 -6.87
CA ARG A 27 -0.61 -14.18 -7.72
C ARG A 27 -1.14 -12.74 -7.83
N ARG A 28 -1.19 -11.99 -6.73
CA ARG A 28 -1.60 -10.58 -6.75
C ARG A 28 -0.65 -9.72 -7.59
N LEU A 29 0.66 -9.95 -7.50
CA LEU A 29 1.63 -9.26 -8.35
C LEU A 29 1.42 -9.57 -9.83
N GLN A 30 1.18 -10.83 -10.19
CA GLN A 30 0.85 -11.21 -11.57
C GLN A 30 -0.40 -10.49 -12.06
N MET A 31 -1.47 -10.43 -11.24
CA MET A 31 -2.68 -9.67 -11.58
C MET A 31 -2.40 -8.18 -11.77
N ILE A 32 -1.53 -7.57 -10.95
CA ILE A 32 -1.13 -6.16 -11.14
C ILE A 32 -0.47 -5.97 -12.51
N GLN A 33 0.44 -6.85 -12.89
CA GLN A 33 1.18 -6.78 -14.16
C GLN A 33 0.29 -6.98 -15.39
N GLU A 34 -0.88 -7.60 -15.26
CA GLU A 34 -1.86 -7.72 -16.36
C GLU A 34 -2.55 -6.39 -16.69
N TRP A 35 -2.69 -5.48 -15.71
CA TRP A 35 -3.48 -4.25 -15.85
C TRP A 35 -2.66 -2.97 -15.78
N VAL A 36 -1.40 -3.05 -15.33
CA VAL A 36 -0.53 -1.91 -15.06
C VAL A 36 0.85 -2.16 -15.66
N ASP A 37 1.34 -1.22 -16.47
CA ASP A 37 2.75 -1.17 -16.84
C ASP A 37 3.57 -0.60 -15.68
N LEU A 38 4.36 -1.45 -15.04
CA LEU A 38 5.17 -1.08 -13.88
C LEU A 38 6.54 -0.50 -14.26
N LYS A 39 6.93 -0.58 -15.53
CA LYS A 39 8.26 -0.17 -15.97
C LYS A 39 8.46 1.32 -15.77
N ASP A 40 9.46 1.68 -14.95
CA ASP A 40 9.81 3.07 -14.60
C ASP A 40 8.63 3.90 -14.04
N ALA A 41 7.55 3.24 -13.62
CA ALA A 41 6.37 3.89 -13.08
C ALA A 41 6.65 4.50 -11.70
N ARG A 42 6.05 5.66 -11.41
CA ARG A 42 5.96 6.22 -10.06
C ARG A 42 4.80 5.55 -9.34
N ILE A 43 5.12 4.72 -8.36
CA ILE A 43 4.16 3.89 -7.64
C ILE A 43 3.95 4.43 -6.22
N LEU A 44 2.69 4.62 -5.83
CA LEU A 44 2.30 4.83 -4.44
C LEU A 44 1.62 3.56 -3.89
N ASP A 45 2.09 3.04 -2.77
CA ASP A 45 1.39 2.01 -1.97
C ASP A 45 0.69 2.69 -0.78
N ASN A 46 -0.64 2.83 -0.86
CA ASN A 46 -1.49 3.47 0.13
C ASN A 46 -1.86 2.48 1.24
N GLY A 47 -1.12 2.55 2.36
CA GLY A 47 -1.13 1.59 3.46
C GLY A 47 -0.07 0.50 3.30
N CYS A 48 1.19 0.90 3.08
CA CYS A 48 2.26 0.00 2.66
C CYS A 48 2.76 -0.97 3.73
N GLY A 49 2.38 -0.80 5.01
CA GLY A 49 2.82 -1.66 6.11
C GLY A 49 4.33 -1.67 6.25
N LEU A 50 4.94 -2.84 6.03
CA LEU A 50 6.41 -3.03 6.05
C LEU A 50 7.07 -2.86 4.68
N GLY A 51 6.33 -2.45 3.65
CA GLY A 51 6.83 -2.21 2.31
C GLY A 51 6.97 -3.47 1.45
N THR A 52 6.35 -4.59 1.81
CA THR A 52 6.53 -5.87 1.09
C THR A 52 6.18 -5.80 -0.40
N TYR A 53 5.12 -5.08 -0.78
CA TYR A 53 4.82 -4.87 -2.20
C TYR A 53 5.76 -3.86 -2.86
N LEU A 54 6.18 -2.83 -2.14
CA LEU A 54 7.23 -1.92 -2.62
C LEU A 54 8.50 -2.71 -2.97
N ASP A 55 8.95 -3.64 -2.12
CA ASP A 55 10.09 -4.51 -2.42
C ASP A 55 9.86 -5.34 -3.69
N ALA A 56 8.67 -5.93 -3.83
CA ALA A 56 8.29 -6.68 -5.02
C ALA A 56 8.22 -5.80 -6.30
N PHE A 57 8.00 -4.49 -6.16
CA PHE A 57 8.06 -3.55 -7.27
C PHE A 57 9.47 -3.09 -7.63
N ALA A 58 10.48 -3.32 -6.77
CA ALA A 58 11.86 -2.87 -6.97
C ALA A 58 12.46 -3.26 -8.34
N PRO A 59 12.23 -4.48 -8.85
CA PRO A 59 12.78 -4.88 -10.14
C PRO A 59 12.23 -4.10 -11.34
N PHE A 60 11.08 -3.42 -11.20
CA PHE A 60 10.41 -2.72 -12.30
C PHE A 60 10.66 -1.22 -12.29
N THR A 61 10.88 -0.63 -11.11
CA THR A 61 11.05 0.82 -10.97
C THR A 61 11.75 1.20 -9.64
N PRO A 62 12.64 2.19 -9.65
CA PRO A 62 13.17 2.78 -8.42
C PRO A 62 12.18 3.77 -7.76
N HIS A 63 11.14 4.21 -8.47
CA HIS A 63 10.23 5.29 -8.05
C HIS A 63 9.07 4.78 -7.19
N ARG A 64 9.41 4.30 -5.98
CA ARG A 64 8.49 3.61 -5.07
C ARG A 64 8.25 4.45 -3.82
N PHE A 65 6.99 4.74 -3.55
CA PHE A 65 6.53 5.58 -2.44
C PHE A 65 5.50 4.82 -1.62
N GLY A 66 5.49 5.00 -0.30
CA GLY A 66 4.59 4.31 0.60
C GLY A 66 3.96 5.26 1.60
N LEU A 67 2.69 5.04 1.92
CA LEU A 67 1.99 5.72 2.99
C LEU A 67 1.69 4.72 4.10
N GLU A 68 2.04 5.03 5.34
CA GLU A 68 1.78 4.17 6.50
C GLU A 68 1.39 5.00 7.72
N LEU A 69 0.30 4.64 8.39
CA LEU A 69 -0.22 5.40 9.52
C LEU A 69 0.65 5.24 10.78
N GLU A 70 1.14 4.03 11.02
CA GLU A 70 1.91 3.71 12.22
C GLU A 70 3.40 4.03 12.05
N LEU A 71 3.89 4.98 12.86
CA LEU A 71 5.28 5.45 12.81
C LEU A 71 6.30 4.31 12.85
N ASP A 72 6.12 3.33 13.74
CA ASP A 72 7.05 2.19 13.87
C ASP A 72 7.11 1.32 12.61
N ARG A 73 5.98 1.17 11.89
CA ARG A 73 5.92 0.43 10.63
C ARG A 73 6.52 1.26 9.50
N ALA A 74 6.18 2.54 9.43
CA ALA A 74 6.74 3.49 8.47
C ALA A 74 8.28 3.55 8.57
N GLN A 75 8.84 3.62 9.78
CA GLN A 75 10.29 3.61 10.01
C GLN A 75 10.96 2.32 9.52
N LYS A 76 10.31 1.17 9.69
CA LYS A 76 10.83 -0.11 9.18
C LYS A 76 10.76 -0.18 7.65
N ALA A 77 9.69 0.32 7.06
CA ALA A 77 9.50 0.32 5.61
C ALA A 77 10.55 1.21 4.89
N LEU A 78 11.15 2.20 5.56
CA LEU A 78 12.25 3.00 5.00
C LEU A 78 13.48 2.15 4.62
N ALA A 79 13.67 0.97 5.22
CA ALA A 79 14.72 0.04 4.82
C ALA A 79 14.46 -0.61 3.44
N VAL A 80 13.22 -0.55 2.95
CA VAL A 80 12.77 -1.17 1.70
C VAL A 80 12.63 -0.16 0.55
N ALA A 81 12.06 1.01 0.85
CA ALA A 81 11.90 2.08 -0.10
C ALA A 81 12.19 3.44 0.57
N PRO A 82 12.91 4.37 -0.08
CA PRO A 82 13.22 5.65 0.53
C PRO A 82 12.01 6.61 0.60
N GLY A 83 10.94 6.34 -0.16
CA GLY A 83 9.78 7.22 -0.30
C GLY A 83 8.64 6.98 0.70
N ILE A 84 8.93 6.56 1.93
CA ILE A 84 7.88 6.30 2.94
C ILE A 84 7.50 7.58 3.67
N VAL A 85 6.20 7.83 3.78
CA VAL A 85 5.63 8.96 4.51
C VAL A 85 4.62 8.45 5.54
N GLN A 86 4.72 8.99 6.76
CA GLN A 86 3.74 8.70 7.80
C GLN A 86 2.55 9.65 7.68
N ALA A 87 1.39 9.15 7.27
CA ALA A 87 0.18 9.93 7.04
C ALA A 87 -1.08 9.04 6.96
N MET A 88 -2.25 9.68 6.88
CA MET A 88 -3.55 9.03 6.74
C MET A 88 -3.94 8.87 5.26
N GLY A 89 -4.64 7.79 4.92
CA GLY A 89 -5.07 7.51 3.54
C GLY A 89 -6.11 8.50 3.04
N GLU A 90 -6.83 9.13 3.97
CA GLU A 90 -7.84 10.17 3.76
C GLU A 90 -7.23 11.56 3.53
N THR A 91 -5.90 11.72 3.69
CA THR A 91 -5.21 13.00 3.48
C THR A 91 -3.79 12.74 3.01
N LEU A 92 -3.63 12.51 1.72
CA LEU A 92 -2.37 12.12 1.11
C LEU A 92 -1.47 13.35 0.92
N PRO A 93 -0.24 13.36 1.49
CA PRO A 93 0.68 14.50 1.43
C PRO A 93 1.43 14.59 0.09
N PHE A 94 0.74 14.34 -1.02
CA PHE A 94 1.28 14.36 -2.37
C PHE A 94 0.50 15.32 -3.25
N ALA A 95 1.16 15.95 -4.21
CA ALA A 95 0.51 16.79 -5.19
C ALA A 95 -0.43 15.97 -6.09
N SER A 96 -1.44 16.63 -6.66
CA SER A 96 -2.33 15.98 -7.62
C SER A 96 -1.56 15.45 -8.82
N SER A 97 -2.02 14.32 -9.39
CA SER A 97 -1.44 13.72 -10.59
C SER A 97 0.06 13.41 -10.53
N SER A 98 0.55 12.98 -9.37
CA SER A 98 1.97 12.68 -9.11
C SER A 98 2.39 11.23 -9.39
N PHE A 99 1.43 10.31 -9.52
CA PHE A 99 1.69 8.87 -9.62
C PHE A 99 1.07 8.25 -10.87
N ASP A 100 1.83 7.36 -11.49
CA ASP A 100 1.39 6.50 -12.60
C ASP A 100 0.46 5.40 -12.10
N PHE A 101 0.78 4.85 -10.92
CA PHE A 101 0.06 3.76 -10.30
C PHE A 101 -0.11 4.00 -8.80
N VAL A 102 -1.34 3.88 -8.33
CA VAL A 102 -1.66 3.85 -6.89
C VAL A 102 -2.21 2.48 -6.54
N PHE A 103 -1.55 1.82 -5.60
CA PHE A 103 -1.89 0.51 -5.09
C PHE A 103 -2.42 0.62 -3.68
N SER A 104 -3.38 -0.22 -3.31
CA SER A 104 -3.82 -0.37 -1.92
C SER A 104 -4.25 -1.81 -1.67
N ASN A 105 -3.80 -2.40 -0.57
CA ASN A 105 -3.98 -3.81 -0.31
C ASN A 105 -4.37 -4.06 1.14
N GLU A 106 -5.63 -4.41 1.36
CA GLU A 106 -6.24 -4.69 2.67
C GLU A 106 -6.13 -3.46 3.60
N VAL A 107 -6.61 -2.31 3.12
CA VAL A 107 -6.48 -0.99 3.79
C VAL A 107 -7.80 -0.24 3.81
N ILE A 108 -8.52 -0.20 2.68
CA ILE A 108 -9.76 0.58 2.54
C ILE A 108 -10.88 0.15 3.49
N GLU A 109 -10.84 -1.09 3.99
CA GLU A 109 -11.78 -1.59 4.99
C GLU A 109 -11.48 -1.09 6.42
N HIS A 110 -10.33 -0.43 6.62
CA HIS A 110 -9.85 0.05 7.91
C HIS A 110 -9.85 1.58 8.03
N VAL A 111 -10.08 2.31 6.93
CA VAL A 111 -10.17 3.78 6.94
C VAL A 111 -11.49 4.25 7.53
N GLU A 112 -11.52 5.49 8.03
CA GLU A 112 -12.73 6.07 8.61
C GLU A 112 -13.72 6.52 7.54
N ASP A 113 -13.21 7.09 6.44
CA ASP A 113 -13.98 7.53 5.27
C ASP A 113 -13.38 6.96 3.97
N ASP A 114 -13.98 5.87 3.48
CA ASP A 114 -13.56 5.18 2.26
C ASP A 114 -13.74 6.04 1.00
N ARG A 115 -14.74 6.92 0.97
CA ARG A 115 -14.98 7.85 -0.14
C ARG A 115 -13.89 8.90 -0.20
N LEU A 116 -13.50 9.45 0.93
CA LEU A 116 -12.42 10.42 1.00
C LEU A 116 -11.07 9.79 0.66
N ALA A 117 -10.77 8.59 1.18
CA ALA A 117 -9.57 7.84 0.82
C ALA A 117 -9.50 7.58 -0.70
N LEU A 118 -10.60 7.14 -1.32
CA LEU A 118 -10.68 6.95 -2.77
C LEU A 118 -10.53 8.26 -3.54
N ALA A 119 -11.15 9.35 -3.07
CA ALA A 119 -11.03 10.66 -3.70
C ALA A 119 -9.58 11.16 -3.70
N GLU A 120 -8.85 10.97 -2.59
CA GLU A 120 -7.43 11.29 -2.49
C GLU A 120 -6.57 10.42 -3.40
N MET A 121 -6.81 9.10 -3.45
CA MET A 121 -6.13 8.21 -4.39
C MET A 121 -6.33 8.68 -5.84
N VAL A 122 -7.57 8.99 -6.23
CA VAL A 122 -7.88 9.55 -7.56
C VAL A 122 -7.18 10.88 -7.80
N ARG A 123 -7.15 11.77 -6.81
CA ARG A 123 -6.49 13.09 -6.93
C ARG A 123 -5.00 12.95 -7.24
N VAL A 124 -4.29 12.05 -6.54
CA VAL A 124 -2.84 11.89 -6.71
C VAL A 124 -2.46 11.03 -7.91
N THR A 125 -3.37 10.21 -8.44
CA THR A 125 -3.17 9.50 -9.71
C THR A 125 -3.23 10.46 -10.89
N ARG A 126 -2.31 10.34 -11.84
CA ARG A 126 -2.34 11.15 -13.07
C ARG A 126 -3.47 10.73 -14.00
N PRO A 127 -3.89 11.59 -14.96
CA PRO A 127 -4.72 11.15 -16.07
C PRO A 127 -4.12 9.93 -16.78
N ASN A 128 -4.97 8.95 -17.10
CA ASN A 128 -4.60 7.65 -17.64
C ASN A 128 -3.76 6.75 -16.72
N GLY A 129 -3.47 7.17 -15.48
CA GLY A 129 -2.89 6.32 -14.45
C GLY A 129 -3.85 5.20 -14.03
N ARG A 130 -3.37 4.32 -13.15
CA ARG A 130 -4.16 3.19 -12.64
C ARG A 130 -4.26 3.23 -11.13
N ILE A 131 -5.40 2.77 -10.64
CA ILE A 131 -5.63 2.48 -9.23
C ILE A 131 -6.01 1.02 -9.14
N LEU A 132 -5.35 0.26 -8.27
CA LEU A 132 -5.72 -1.14 -8.01
C LEU A 132 -5.86 -1.35 -6.51
N ILE A 133 -7.01 -1.90 -6.12
CA ILE A 133 -7.37 -2.13 -4.72
C ILE A 133 -7.65 -3.61 -4.54
N PHE A 134 -6.95 -4.24 -3.60
CA PHE A 134 -7.37 -5.51 -3.02
C PHE A 134 -8.00 -5.24 -1.66
N CYS A 135 -9.22 -5.72 -1.45
CA CYS A 135 -9.92 -5.62 -0.17
C CYS A 135 -10.83 -6.85 0.02
N PRO A 136 -11.24 -7.13 1.26
CA PRO A 136 -12.16 -8.23 1.54
C PRO A 136 -13.49 -7.98 0.85
N ASN A 137 -14.01 -9.00 0.17
CA ASN A 137 -15.37 -8.96 -0.33
C ASN A 137 -16.32 -9.35 0.81
N ARG A 138 -17.09 -8.38 1.31
CA ARG A 138 -18.07 -8.56 2.39
C ARG A 138 -19.08 -9.69 2.16
N TRP A 139 -19.37 -10.01 0.89
CA TRP A 139 -20.33 -11.04 0.50
C TRP A 139 -19.69 -12.33 -0.02
N TYR A 140 -18.38 -12.47 0.13
CA TYR A 140 -17.71 -13.72 -0.22
C TYR A 140 -18.11 -14.81 0.78
N PRO A 141 -18.61 -15.98 0.32
CA PRO A 141 -19.03 -17.08 1.19
C PRO A 141 -17.88 -17.76 1.92
#